data_AF-A0A1X1P7P3-F1
#
_entry.id   AF-A0A1X1P7P3-F1
#
_cell.length_a   1.000
_cell.length_b   1.000
_cell.length_c   1.000
_cell.angle_alpha   90.00
_cell.angle_beta   90.00
_cell.angle_gamma   90.00
#
_symmetry.space_group_name_H-M   'P 1'
#
loop_
_entity.id
_entity.type
_entity.pdbx_description
1 polymer ?
#
loop_
_entity_poly.entity_id
_entity_poly.type
_entity_poly.pdbx_seq_one_letter_code
_entity_poly.pdbx_strand_id
1 'polypeptide(L)' 'PEGEEAAALAKTLRDWVGKQIGPIAKPKDIRFGDNLPKTRSGKIMRRLLRSLAKGEAITQDTSTLENPAILEQLNRSA' A
#
# COMPACT_ATOMS: atom_id res chain seq x y z
N PRO A 1 -0.64 -12.72 2.47
CA PRO A 1 -0.94 -13.76 1.46
C PRO A 1 0.21 -13.82 0.47
N GLU A 2 0.54 -15.00 -0.04
CA GLU A 2 1.67 -15.18 -0.96
C GLU A 2 1.22 -15.98 -2.20
N GLY A 3 1.95 -15.84 -3.31
CA GLY A 3 1.70 -16.62 -4.52
C GLY A 3 0.29 -16.46 -5.11
N GLU A 4 -0.28 -17.58 -5.56
CA GLU A 4 -1.59 -17.59 -6.24
C GLU A 4 -2.74 -17.11 -5.36
N GLU A 5 -2.68 -17.33 -4.04
CA GLU A 5 -3.70 -16.86 -3.10
C GLU A 5 -3.75 -15.33 -3.05
N ALA A 6 -2.58 -14.69 -3.07
CA ALA A 6 -2.50 -13.23 -3.12
C ALA A 6 -3.09 -12.68 -4.42
N ALA A 7 -2.82 -13.34 -5.55
CA ALA A 7 -3.37 -12.93 -6.85
C ALA A 7 -4.90 -13.09 -6.91
N ALA A 8 -5.44 -14.20 -6.39
CA ALA A 8 -6.88 -14.44 -6.32
C ALA A 8 -7.58 -13.40 -5.42
N LEU A 9 -6.98 -13.09 -4.27
CA LEU A 9 -7.52 -12.08 -3.37
C LEU A 9 -7.45 -10.68 -3.97
N ALA A 10 -6.33 -10.32 -4.60
CA ALA A 10 -6.17 -9.03 -5.29
C ALA A 10 -7.22 -8.86 -6.40
N LYS A 11 -7.46 -9.90 -7.21
CA LYS A 11 -8.51 -9.89 -8.22
C LYS A 11 -9.89 -9.65 -7.60
N THR A 12 -10.20 -10.35 -6.50
CA THR A 12 -11.47 -10.21 -5.79
C THR A 12 -11.68 -8.79 -5.27
N LEU A 13 -10.67 -8.20 -4.63
CA LEU A 13 -10.71 -6.82 -4.13
C LEU A 13 -10.87 -5.80 -5.27
N ARG A 14 -10.13 -5.97 -6.36
CA ARG A 14 -10.20 -5.12 -7.55
C ARG A 14 -11.57 -5.17 -8.21
N ASP A 15 -12.15 -6.36 -8.34
CA ASP A 15 -13.50 -6.53 -8.88
C ASP A 15 -14.57 -5.96 -7.93
N TRP A 16 -14.38 -6.06 -6.62
CA TRP A 16 -15.25 -5.42 -5.63
C TRP A 16 -15.25 -3.90 -5.77
N VAL A 17 -14.08 -3.25 -5.87
CA VAL A 17 -14.00 -1.79 -6.11
C VAL A 17 -14.70 -1.40 -7.41
N GLY A 18 -14.54 -2.20 -8.46
CA GLY A 18 -15.22 -1.98 -9.73
C GLY A 18 -16.74 -2.06 -9.63
N LYS A 19 -17.28 -2.91 -8.74
CA LYS A 19 -18.73 -2.99 -8.46
C LYS A 19 -19.22 -1.81 -7.63
N GLN A 20 -18.42 -1.33 -6.66
CA GLN A 20 -18.84 -0.27 -5.73
C GLN A 20 -18.74 1.14 -6.32
N ILE A 21 -17.72 1.42 -7.12
CA ILE A 21 -17.42 2.77 -7.63
C ILE A 21 -17.51 2.83 -9.16
N GLY A 22 -17.08 1.77 -9.84
CA GLY A 22 -17.12 1.65 -11.30
C GLY A 22 -15.78 1.22 -11.90
N PRO A 23 -15.76 0.87 -13.21
CA PRO A 23 -14.57 0.33 -13.87
C PRO A 23 -13.33 1.24 -13.81
N ILE A 24 -13.53 2.57 -13.84
CA ILE A 24 -12.44 3.56 -13.80
C ILE A 24 -11.70 3.59 -12.45
N ALA A 25 -12.36 3.17 -11.37
CA ALA A 25 -11.79 3.18 -10.02
C ALA A 25 -11.04 1.89 -9.66
N LYS A 26 -11.03 0.88 -10.55
CA LYS A 26 -10.34 -0.39 -10.28
C LYS A 26 -8.83 -0.12 -10.06
N PRO A 27 -8.26 -0.51 -8.90
CA PRO A 27 -6.83 -0.38 -8.67
C PRO A 27 -6.04 -1.12 -9.76
N LYS A 28 -4.97 -0.50 -10.26
CA LYS A 28 -4.06 -1.14 -11.22
C LYS A 28 -3.22 -2.22 -10.54
N ASP A 29 -2.89 -2.00 -9.27
CA ASP A 29 -2.00 -2.82 -8.48
C ASP A 29 -2.49 -2.81 -7.02
N ILE A 30 -2.32 -3.93 -6.31
CA ILE A 30 -2.68 -4.12 -4.90
C ILE A 30 -1.48 -4.75 -4.21
N ARG A 31 -0.81 -3.97 -3.36
CA ARG A 31 0.30 -4.44 -2.53
C ARG A 31 -0.21 -4.82 -1.16
N PHE A 32 0.14 -6.01 -0.71
CA PHE A 32 -0.11 -6.47 0.65
C PHE A 32 1.09 -6.14 1.54
N GLY A 33 0.82 -5.80 2.79
CA GLY A 33 1.81 -5.57 3.82
C GLY A 33 1.16 -5.73 5.19
N ASP A 34 1.98 -5.93 6.22
CA ASP A 34 1.47 -6.25 7.56
C ASP A 34 0.82 -5.03 8.23
N ASN A 35 1.20 -3.82 7.80
CA ASN A 35 0.67 -2.58 8.32
C ASN A 35 0.81 -1.43 7.32
N LEU A 36 0.30 -0.26 7.69
CA LEU A 36 0.49 0.98 6.95
C LEU A 36 1.54 1.87 7.66
N PRO A 37 2.25 2.74 6.92
CA PRO A 37 3.10 3.75 7.52
C PRO A 37 2.24 4.73 8.33
N LYS A 38 2.26 4.58 9.65
CA LYS A 38 1.49 5.36 10.61
C LYS A 38 2.42 6.16 11.51
N THR A 39 1.98 7.36 11.89
CA THR A 39 2.62 8.11 12.97
C THR A 39 2.35 7.44 14.32
N ARG A 40 3.10 7.82 15.36
CA ARG A 40 2.81 7.42 16.76
C ARG A 40 1.41 7.81 17.26
N SER A 41 0.74 8.74 16.59
CA SER A 41 -0.66 9.13 16.83
C SER A 41 -1.68 8.37 15.95
N GLY A 42 -1.23 7.38 15.17
CA GLY A 42 -2.07 6.55 14.32
C GLY A 42 -2.42 7.14 12.95
N LYS A 43 -1.94 8.34 12.60
CA LYS A 43 -2.23 8.96 11.29
C LYS A 43 -1.48 8.23 10.18
N ILE A 44 -2.21 7.76 9.16
CA ILE A 44 -1.61 7.11 7.98
C ILE A 44 -0.90 8.18 7.13
N MET A 45 0.40 8.00 6.93
CA MET A 45 1.25 8.88 6.14
C MET A 45 1.15 8.54 4.65
N ARG A 46 -0.01 8.81 4.05
CA ARG A 46 -0.31 8.50 2.63
C ARG A 46 0.70 9.08 1.63
N ARG A 47 1.39 10.17 1.98
CA ARG A 47 2.44 10.76 1.13
C ARG A 47 3.60 9.77 0.88
N LEU A 48 3.97 8.97 1.87
CA LEU A 48 5.03 7.96 1.75
C LEU A 48 4.60 6.83 0.83
N LEU A 49 3.34 6.37 0.96
CA LEU A 49 2.75 5.38 0.05
C LEU A 49 2.76 5.87 -1.40
N ARG A 50 2.57 7.19 -1.63
CA ARG A 50 2.63 7.79 -2.96
C ARG A 50 4.04 7.74 -3.54
N SER A 51 5.07 8.06 -2.75
CA SER A 51 6.47 7.97 -3.19
C SER A 51 6.86 6.52 -3.51
N LEU A 52 6.46 5.57 -2.65
CA LEU A 52 6.67 4.13 -2.89
C LEU A 52 5.98 3.65 -4.16
N ALA A 53 4.72 4.03 -4.38
CA ALA A 53 3.98 3.65 -5.59
C ALA A 53 4.58 4.23 -6.88
N LYS A 54 5.40 5.28 -6.78
CA LYS A 54 6.14 5.87 -7.90
C LYS A 54 7.57 5.34 -8.05
N GLY A 55 8.07 4.55 -7.09
CA GLY A 55 9.47 4.14 -7.03
C GLY A 55 10.44 5.30 -6.73
N GLU A 56 9.95 6.40 -6.18
CA GLU A 56 10.77 7.56 -5.80
C GLU A 56 11.41 7.33 -4.43
N ALA A 57 12.66 7.81 -4.26
CA ALA A 57 13.31 7.82 -2.95
C ALA A 57 12.50 8.67 -1.94
N ILE A 58 12.36 8.17 -0.72
CA ILE A 58 11.67 8.90 0.35
C ILE A 58 12.63 9.97 0.89
N THR A 59 12.39 11.22 0.48
CA THR A 59 13.15 12.41 0.94
C THR A 59 12.46 13.15 2.09
N GLN A 60 11.26 12.71 2.46
CA GLN A 60 10.40 13.39 3.41
C GLN A 60 10.68 12.89 4.83
N ASP A 61 10.42 13.73 5.84
CA ASP A 61 10.60 13.37 7.24
C ASP A 61 9.78 12.13 7.65
N THR A 62 10.44 11.17 8.29
CA THR A 62 9.88 9.90 8.78
C THR A 62 10.04 9.74 10.29
N SER A 63 10.58 10.74 11.00
CA SER A 63 10.87 10.70 12.45
C SER A 63 9.66 10.41 13.35
N THR A 64 8.45 10.68 12.84
CA THR A 64 7.19 10.46 13.56
C THR A 64 6.57 9.09 13.29
N LEU A 65 7.13 8.29 12.38
CA LEU A 65 6.67 6.93 12.12
C LEU A 65 6.81 6.08 13.37
N GLU A 66 5.78 5.28 13.62
CA GLU A 66 5.78 4.27 14.67
C GLU A 66 6.74 3.11 14.33
N ASN A 67 6.75 2.69 13.07
CA ASN A 67 7.61 1.62 12.57
C ASN A 67 8.18 1.99 11.18
N PRO A 68 9.46 2.38 11.09
CA PRO A 68 10.10 2.68 9.80
C PRO A 68 10.27 1.48 8.86
N ALA A 69 10.40 0.25 9.39
CA ALA A 69 10.66 -0.95 8.60
C ALA A 69 9.52 -1.30 7.63
N ILE A 70 8.31 -0.77 7.88
CA ILE A 70 7.15 -0.97 7.01
C ILE A 70 7.39 -0.41 5.59
N LEU A 71 8.23 0.62 5.47
CA LEU A 71 8.53 1.23 4.17
C LEU A 71 9.31 0.26 3.28
N GLU A 72 10.28 -0.46 3.83
CA GLU A 72 11.03 -1.46 3.08
C GLU A 72 10.15 -2.66 2.71
N GLN A 73 9.29 -3.12 3.62
CA GLN A 73 8.37 -4.21 3.35
C GLN A 73 7.44 -3.89 2.17
N LEU A 74 6.84 -2.70 2.18
CA LEU A 74 5.96 -2.23 1.11
C LEU A 74 6.70 -1.95 -0.20
N ASN A 75 8.01 -1.72 -0.15
CA ASN A 75 8.84 -1.56 -1.34
C ASN A 75 9.20 -2.91 -1.98
N ARG A 76 9.32 -3.98 -1.17
CA ARG A 76 9.64 -5.35 -1.63
C ARG A 76 8.42 -6.13 -2.14
N SER A 77 7.20 -5.76 -1.74
CA SER A 77 5.97 -6.43 -2.19
C SER A 77 5.51 -6.01 -3.59
N ALA A 78 6.44 -5.52 -4.42
CA ALA A 78 6.23 -5.09 -5.80
C ALA A 78 6.61 -6.19 -6.81
#